data_AF-A0A1Q5XDK6-F1
#
_entry.id   AF-A0A1Q5XDK6-F1
#
_cell.length_a   1.000
_cell.length_b   1.000
_cell.length_c   1.000
_cell.angle_alpha   90.00
_cell.angle_beta   90.00
_cell.angle_gamma   90.00
#
_symmetry.space_group_name_H-M   'P 1'
#
loop_
_entity.id
_entity.type
_entity.pdbx_description
1 polymer ?
#
loop_
_entity_poly.entity_id
_entity_poly.type
_entity_poly.pdbx_seq_one_letter_code
_entity_poly.pdbx_strand_id
1 'polypeptide(L)'
;MKTKDVIYMIYNENEQSTTSMGIEFIDFIHCLTVEPNNILLLASRYTGEDFHYGLRLEFVRKENLKDLYEENVYSYGDFCWVDFDEMITLDDLTPQEKAELLYLGHYQQPFGSPFFEKLNNKFVYLAHDDGWFNKIFYKDKNQYIDVLGRLISNKLKSYRKNVPPLGQDIGELLTLFAKDGILIDLY
;
A
#
# COMPACT_ATOMS: atom_id res chain seq x y z
N MET A 1 -16.45 6.43 19.69
CA MET A 1 -14.99 6.18 19.70
C MET A 1 -14.49 6.50 18.31
N LYS A 2 -13.57 7.44 18.11
CA LYS A 2 -12.98 7.60 16.77
C LYS A 2 -12.10 6.37 16.57
N THR A 3 -12.47 5.49 15.65
CA THR A 3 -11.75 4.26 15.29
C THR A 3 -10.33 4.51 14.76
N LYS A 4 -9.94 5.78 14.55
CA LYS A 4 -8.65 6.19 13.97
C LYS A 4 -7.43 5.93 14.87
N ASP A 5 -7.65 5.58 16.13
CA ASP A 5 -6.59 5.43 17.14
C ASP A 5 -6.25 3.95 17.44
N VAL A 6 -7.03 3.03 16.89
CA VAL A 6 -6.81 1.58 17.01
C VAL A 6 -6.31 1.06 15.68
N ILE A 7 -5.14 0.41 15.72
CA ILE A 7 -4.57 -0.31 14.58
C ILE A 7 -4.67 -1.79 14.88
N TYR A 8 -5.29 -2.55 13.99
CA TYR A 8 -5.20 -4.00 14.00
C TYR A 8 -4.45 -4.45 12.76
N MET A 9 -3.50 -5.37 12.92
CA MET A 9 -2.73 -5.87 11.78
C MET A 9 -2.30 -7.32 11.97
N ILE A 10 -2.22 -8.03 10.84
CA ILE A 10 -1.67 -9.38 10.72
C ILE A 10 -0.64 -9.38 9.59
N TYR A 11 0.57 -9.85 9.88
CA TYR A 11 1.65 -10.02 8.91
C TYR A 11 1.74 -11.48 8.46
N ASN A 12 1.66 -11.72 7.15
CA ASN A 12 1.87 -13.02 6.53
C ASN A 12 3.27 -13.08 5.91
N GLU A 13 4.16 -13.85 6.50
CA GLU A 13 5.54 -13.97 6.04
C GLU A 13 5.68 -14.70 4.70
N ASN A 14 4.81 -15.67 4.42
CA ASN A 14 4.85 -16.44 3.16
C ASN A 14 4.43 -15.58 1.97
N GLU A 15 3.46 -14.70 2.18
CA GLU A 15 3.00 -13.76 1.15
C GLU A 15 3.78 -12.43 1.15
N GLN A 16 4.62 -12.20 2.16
CA GLN A 16 5.21 -10.89 2.46
C GLN A 16 4.15 -9.77 2.45
N SER A 17 3.00 -10.04 3.09
CA SER A 17 1.83 -9.17 3.07
C SER A 17 1.38 -8.79 4.47
N THR A 18 0.77 -7.62 4.59
CA THR A 18 0.15 -7.15 5.84
C THR A 18 -1.32 -6.87 5.57
N THR A 19 -2.20 -7.52 6.31
CA THR A 19 -3.63 -7.17 6.36
C THR A 19 -3.87 -6.31 7.59
N SER A 20 -4.59 -5.20 7.44
CA SER A 20 -4.76 -4.22 8.50
C SER A 20 -6.07 -3.44 8.45
N MET A 21 -6.42 -2.90 9.61
CA MET A 21 -7.49 -1.92 9.86
C MET A 21 -6.88 -0.76 10.65
N GLY A 22 -7.33 0.48 10.39
CA GLY A 22 -6.89 1.70 11.06
C GLY A 22 -5.69 2.42 10.42
N ILE A 23 -5.22 1.92 9.27
CA ILE A 23 -4.13 2.49 8.46
C ILE A 23 -4.74 3.00 7.16
N GLU A 24 -4.81 4.32 6.96
CA GLU A 24 -5.31 4.90 5.71
C GLU A 24 -4.18 4.96 4.65
N PHE A 25 -4.53 5.08 3.37
CA PHE A 25 -3.57 5.21 2.27
C PHE A 25 -2.54 6.31 2.54
N ILE A 26 -2.99 7.47 3.02
CA ILE A 26 -2.12 8.60 3.34
C ILE A 26 -1.19 8.31 4.52
N ASP A 27 -1.61 7.48 5.48
CA ASP A 27 -0.74 7.04 6.58
C ASP A 27 0.40 6.18 6.02
N PHE A 28 0.06 5.25 5.12
CA PHE A 28 1.03 4.38 4.46
C PHE A 28 2.03 5.17 3.61
N ILE A 29 1.55 6.08 2.74
CA ILE A 29 2.42 6.91 1.88
C ILE A 29 3.41 7.72 2.70
N HIS A 30 2.97 8.37 3.79
CA HIS A 30 3.86 9.15 4.67
C HIS A 30 4.90 8.31 5.42
N CYS A 31 4.77 6.98 5.42
CA CYS A 31 5.73 6.09 6.06
C CYS A 31 6.77 5.53 5.08
N LEU A 32 6.56 5.65 3.77
CA LEU A 32 7.49 5.14 2.77
C LEU A 32 8.87 5.79 2.86
N THR A 33 9.91 4.96 2.78
CA THR A 33 11.32 5.39 2.64
C THR A 33 11.70 5.61 1.19
N VAL A 34 11.08 4.83 0.30
CA VAL A 34 11.24 4.86 -1.14
C VAL A 34 9.86 5.06 -1.74
N GLU A 35 9.64 6.23 -2.31
CA GLU A 35 8.39 6.54 -2.98
C GLU A 35 8.26 5.76 -4.30
N PRO A 36 7.02 5.38 -4.70
CA PRO A 36 6.73 4.88 -6.03
C PRO A 36 7.23 5.85 -7.10
N ASN A 37 7.73 5.32 -8.22
CA ASN A 37 7.97 6.14 -9.38
C ASN A 37 6.66 6.48 -10.07
N ASN A 38 5.83 5.46 -10.35
CA ASN A 38 4.50 5.64 -10.90
C ASN A 38 3.56 4.63 -10.25
N ILE A 39 2.26 4.88 -10.34
CA ILE A 39 1.21 4.01 -9.78
C ILE A 39 0.24 3.65 -10.90
N LEU A 40 -0.01 2.37 -11.11
CA LEU A 40 -1.07 1.85 -11.97
C LEU A 40 -2.29 1.53 -11.10
N LEU A 41 -3.43 2.15 -11.43
CA LEU A 41 -4.67 2.00 -10.67
C LEU A 41 -5.44 0.79 -11.19
N LEU A 42 -5.60 -0.23 -10.34
CA LEU A 42 -6.27 -1.49 -10.66
C LEU A 42 -7.77 -1.43 -10.35
N ALA A 43 -8.13 -0.69 -9.31
CA ALA A 43 -9.50 -0.34 -8.96
C ALA A 43 -9.47 1.01 -8.24
N SER A 44 -10.17 2.02 -8.76
CA SER A 44 -10.26 3.35 -8.17
C SER A 44 -11.46 4.10 -8.75
N ARG A 45 -11.74 5.29 -8.21
CA ARG A 45 -12.56 6.32 -8.86
C ARG A 45 -11.78 7.62 -9.04
N TYR A 46 -10.46 7.48 -9.18
CA TYR A 46 -9.61 8.62 -9.45
C TYR A 46 -9.99 9.18 -10.83
N THR A 47 -9.84 10.49 -11.03
CA THR A 47 -10.18 11.13 -12.32
C THR A 47 -8.99 11.95 -12.80
N GLY A 48 -7.82 11.30 -12.86
CA GLY A 48 -6.61 11.90 -13.41
C GLY A 48 -6.61 11.97 -14.93
N GLU A 49 -5.58 12.59 -15.49
CA GLU A 49 -5.47 12.78 -16.95
C GLU A 49 -4.88 11.56 -17.68
N ASP A 50 -4.14 10.72 -16.96
CA ASP A 50 -3.31 9.65 -17.52
C ASP A 50 -4.09 8.31 -17.59
N PHE A 51 -4.24 7.80 -18.82
CA PHE A 51 -4.94 6.54 -19.10
C PHE A 51 -4.17 5.69 -20.09
N HIS A 52 -3.93 4.43 -19.73
CA HIS A 52 -3.23 3.48 -20.59
C HIS A 52 -4.22 2.68 -21.45
N TYR A 53 -4.39 3.07 -22.71
CA TYR A 53 -5.38 2.47 -23.62
C TYR A 53 -5.23 0.96 -23.82
N GLY A 54 -4.01 0.43 -23.81
CA GLY A 54 -3.75 -1.00 -24.00
C GLY A 54 -4.14 -1.86 -22.79
N LEU A 55 -4.23 -1.26 -21.60
CA LEU A 55 -4.64 -1.92 -20.36
C LEU A 55 -6.07 -1.56 -19.97
N ARG A 56 -6.55 -0.41 -20.46
CA ARG A 56 -7.80 0.25 -20.06
C ARG A 56 -7.83 0.58 -18.57
N LEU A 57 -6.68 1.04 -18.06
CA LEU A 57 -6.48 1.42 -16.67
C LEU A 57 -5.88 2.82 -16.60
N GLU A 58 -6.25 3.54 -15.55
CA GLU A 58 -5.62 4.81 -15.21
C GLU A 58 -4.26 4.57 -14.56
N PHE A 59 -3.36 5.53 -14.70
CA PHE A 59 -2.10 5.53 -13.98
C PHE A 59 -1.77 6.94 -13.53
N VAL A 60 -0.84 7.06 -12.58
CA VAL A 60 -0.37 8.34 -12.06
C VAL A 60 1.14 8.34 -12.13
N ARG A 61 1.69 9.33 -12.81
CA ARG A 61 3.14 9.52 -12.94
C ARG A 61 3.72 10.18 -11.73
N LYS A 62 5.03 10.02 -11.53
CA LYS A 62 5.78 10.59 -10.40
C LYS A 62 5.45 12.04 -10.10
N GLU A 63 5.44 12.86 -11.15
CA GLU A 63 5.20 14.30 -11.08
C GLU A 63 3.81 14.65 -10.53
N ASN A 64 2.84 13.75 -10.67
CA ASN A 64 1.43 13.96 -10.29
C ASN A 64 1.01 13.11 -9.08
N LEU A 65 1.92 12.32 -8.49
CA LEU A 65 1.60 11.45 -7.34
C LEU A 65 1.07 12.24 -6.14
N LYS A 66 1.54 13.48 -5.98
CA LYS A 66 1.10 14.34 -4.89
C LYS A 66 -0.42 14.59 -4.94
N ASP A 67 -0.98 14.78 -6.14
CA ASP A 67 -2.41 15.02 -6.30
C ASP A 67 -3.21 13.79 -5.87
N LEU A 68 -2.75 12.58 -6.24
CA LEU A 68 -3.35 11.33 -5.77
C LEU A 68 -3.28 11.18 -4.25
N TYR A 69 -2.19 11.62 -3.61
CA TYR A 69 -2.04 11.51 -2.14
C TYR A 69 -2.99 12.44 -1.37
N GLU A 70 -3.46 13.51 -2.00
CA GLU A 70 -4.40 14.46 -1.39
C GLU A 70 -5.88 14.04 -1.58
N GLU A 71 -6.15 12.97 -2.34
CA GLU A 71 -7.50 12.48 -2.61
C GLU A 71 -8.16 11.81 -1.39
N ASN A 72 -9.49 11.93 -1.32
CA ASN A 72 -10.31 11.19 -0.35
C ASN A 72 -10.64 9.78 -0.86
N VAL A 73 -9.63 8.91 -0.93
CA VAL A 73 -9.74 7.58 -1.52
C VAL A 73 -10.70 6.65 -0.78
N TYR A 74 -11.01 6.91 0.50
CA TYR A 74 -12.09 6.23 1.23
C TYR A 74 -13.43 6.29 0.48
N SER A 75 -13.73 7.42 -0.17
CA SER A 75 -14.98 7.60 -0.90
C SER A 75 -15.09 6.79 -2.20
N TYR A 76 -14.01 6.14 -2.63
CA TYR A 76 -13.99 5.35 -3.86
C TYR A 76 -14.59 3.95 -3.66
N GLY A 77 -14.65 3.48 -2.41
CA GLY A 77 -14.93 2.08 -2.08
C GLY A 77 -13.64 1.27 -2.25
N ASP A 78 -13.42 0.71 -3.44
CA ASP A 78 -12.17 0.01 -3.75
C ASP A 78 -11.07 1.00 -4.16
N PHE A 79 -9.89 0.82 -3.57
CA PHE A 79 -8.68 1.53 -3.95
C PHE A 79 -7.50 0.55 -4.01
N CYS A 80 -7.25 0.02 -5.20
CA CYS A 80 -6.23 -0.99 -5.46
C CYS A 80 -5.23 -0.48 -6.50
N TRP A 81 -3.94 -0.65 -6.22
CA TRP A 81 -2.89 -0.19 -7.12
C TRP A 81 -1.58 -0.98 -6.98
N VAL A 82 -0.76 -0.87 -8.02
CA VAL A 82 0.60 -1.43 -8.08
C VAL A 82 1.55 -0.34 -8.56
N ASP A 83 2.74 -0.23 -7.95
CA ASP A 83 3.75 0.70 -8.44
C ASP A 83 4.46 0.16 -9.68
N PHE A 84 5.05 1.02 -10.49
CA PHE A 84 5.91 0.59 -11.59
C PHE A 84 6.99 1.64 -11.90
N ASP A 85 8.12 1.17 -12.41
CA ASP A 85 9.30 2.04 -12.60
C ASP A 85 9.25 2.83 -13.92
N GLU A 86 8.94 2.19 -15.05
CA GLU A 86 9.06 2.81 -16.37
C GLU A 86 7.78 2.68 -17.20
N MET A 87 7.34 3.77 -17.85
CA MET A 87 6.13 3.82 -18.67
C MET A 87 6.10 2.78 -19.79
N ILE A 88 7.25 2.55 -20.44
CA ILE A 88 7.37 1.62 -21.56
C ILE A 88 7.02 0.17 -21.18
N THR A 89 7.15 -0.17 -19.90
CA THR A 89 6.90 -1.54 -19.41
C THR A 89 5.42 -1.92 -19.47
N LEU A 90 4.51 -0.93 -19.45
CA LEU A 90 3.07 -1.16 -19.56
C LEU A 90 2.66 -1.71 -20.94
N ASP A 91 3.38 -1.29 -21.99
CA ASP A 91 3.16 -1.77 -23.36
C ASP A 91 3.67 -3.20 -23.56
N ASP A 92 4.72 -3.58 -22.82
CA ASP A 92 5.39 -4.87 -22.94
C ASP A 92 4.72 -6.00 -22.14
N LEU A 93 3.69 -5.71 -21.33
CA LEU A 93 2.97 -6.72 -20.56
C LEU A 93 2.36 -7.80 -21.47
N THR A 94 2.60 -9.06 -21.13
CA THR A 94 2.01 -10.21 -21.81
C THR A 94 0.50 -10.29 -21.53
N PRO A 95 -0.28 -10.99 -22.37
CA PRO A 95 -1.69 -11.23 -22.08
C PRO A 95 -1.94 -11.89 -20.72
N GLN A 96 -1.02 -12.75 -20.26
CA GLN A 96 -1.10 -13.38 -18.94
C GLN A 96 -0.93 -12.35 -17.82
N GLU A 97 0.12 -11.52 -17.87
CA GLU A 97 0.36 -10.48 -16.86
C GLU A 97 -0.81 -9.47 -16.80
N LYS A 98 -1.39 -9.13 -17.96
CA LYS A 98 -2.61 -8.28 -18.02
C LYS A 98 -3.79 -8.95 -17.31
N ALA A 99 -4.01 -10.24 -17.53
CA ALA A 99 -5.07 -10.98 -16.86
C ALA A 99 -4.83 -11.08 -15.34
N GLU A 100 -3.58 -11.28 -14.92
CA GLU A 100 -3.20 -11.33 -13.51
C GLU A 100 -3.37 -9.98 -12.82
N LEU A 101 -3.06 -8.86 -13.47
CA LEU A 101 -3.32 -7.50 -12.95
C LEU A 101 -4.82 -7.23 -12.78
N LEU A 102 -5.64 -7.61 -13.77
CA LEU A 102 -7.09 -7.46 -13.69
C LEU A 102 -7.70 -8.36 -12.59
N TYR A 103 -7.19 -9.59 -12.47
CA TYR A 103 -7.56 -10.51 -11.40
C TYR A 103 -7.20 -9.93 -10.02
N LEU A 104 -5.99 -9.38 -9.89
CA LEU A 104 -5.49 -8.77 -8.66
C LEU A 104 -6.37 -7.61 -8.21
N GLY A 105 -6.74 -6.69 -9.12
CA GLY A 105 -7.65 -5.59 -8.81
C GLY A 105 -9.07 -6.06 -8.47
N HIS A 106 -9.60 -7.02 -9.21
CA HIS A 106 -10.99 -7.46 -9.05
C HIS A 106 -11.23 -8.34 -7.82
N TYR A 107 -10.33 -9.29 -7.55
CA TYR A 107 -10.46 -10.24 -6.44
C TYR A 107 -9.66 -9.84 -5.20
N GLN A 108 -8.90 -8.74 -5.27
CA GLN A 108 -8.05 -8.24 -4.18
C GLN A 108 -7.09 -9.31 -3.62
N GLN A 109 -6.60 -10.17 -4.50
CA GLN A 109 -5.62 -11.20 -4.19
C GLN A 109 -4.82 -11.57 -5.45
N PRO A 110 -3.53 -11.89 -5.34
CA PRO A 110 -2.75 -12.31 -6.50
C PRO A 110 -3.21 -13.69 -6.99
N PHE A 111 -3.16 -13.89 -8.31
CA PHE A 111 -3.36 -15.22 -8.90
C PHE A 111 -2.14 -16.12 -8.63
N GLY A 112 -0.94 -15.53 -8.69
CA GLY A 112 0.34 -16.15 -8.34
C GLY A 112 1.17 -15.20 -7.48
N SER A 113 2.19 -14.60 -8.08
CA SER A 113 2.97 -13.54 -7.44
C SER A 113 2.22 -12.20 -7.51
N PRO A 114 2.26 -11.34 -6.45
CA PRO A 114 1.83 -9.95 -6.54
C PRO A 114 2.90 -9.06 -7.22
N PHE A 115 4.09 -9.60 -7.49
CA PHE A 115 5.19 -8.87 -8.12
C PHE A 115 5.40 -9.30 -9.57
N PHE A 116 5.41 -8.32 -10.46
CA PHE A 116 5.57 -8.42 -11.90
C PHE A 116 6.97 -7.92 -12.28
N GLU A 117 7.77 -8.79 -12.90
CA GLU A 117 9.16 -8.48 -13.26
C GLU A 117 9.26 -7.26 -14.18
N LYS A 118 8.37 -7.14 -15.18
CA LYS A 118 8.35 -6.02 -16.12
C LYS A 118 8.03 -4.68 -15.47
N LEU A 119 7.09 -4.66 -14.53
CA LEU A 119 6.76 -3.42 -13.80
C LEU A 119 7.87 -3.03 -12.82
N ASN A 120 8.67 -4.01 -12.39
CA ASN A 120 9.59 -3.91 -11.27
C ASN A 120 8.94 -3.35 -10.00
N ASN A 121 7.67 -3.68 -9.78
CA ASN A 121 6.90 -3.17 -8.65
C ASN A 121 7.49 -3.62 -7.31
N LYS A 122 7.39 -2.77 -6.30
CA LYS A 122 7.84 -3.00 -4.91
C LYS A 122 6.66 -3.17 -3.95
N PHE A 123 5.53 -2.58 -4.30
CA PHE A 123 4.33 -2.54 -3.50
C PHE A 123 3.11 -2.97 -4.34
N VAL A 124 2.21 -3.67 -3.67
CA VAL A 124 0.82 -3.78 -4.13
C VAL A 124 -0.04 -3.36 -2.95
N TYR A 125 -0.94 -2.43 -3.17
CA TYR A 125 -1.85 -1.91 -2.16
C TYR A 125 -3.27 -2.25 -2.57
N LEU A 126 -3.99 -2.99 -1.74
CA LEU A 126 -5.36 -3.42 -1.98
C LEU A 126 -6.22 -2.94 -0.82
N ALA A 127 -7.16 -2.05 -1.06
CA ALA A 127 -8.05 -1.56 -0.03
C ALA A 127 -9.51 -1.62 -0.45
N HIS A 128 -10.37 -1.83 0.55
CA HIS A 128 -11.81 -1.66 0.49
C HIS A 128 -12.23 -0.77 1.65
N ASP A 129 -12.87 0.35 1.34
CA ASP A 129 -13.19 1.43 2.27
C ASP A 129 -11.93 1.86 3.06
N ASP A 130 -10.96 2.49 2.39
CA ASP A 130 -9.61 2.82 2.91
C ASP A 130 -9.52 3.03 4.44
N GLY A 131 -8.70 2.21 5.10
CA GLY A 131 -8.59 2.20 6.56
C GLY A 131 -9.54 1.22 7.27
N TRP A 132 -10.61 0.75 6.62
CA TRP A 132 -11.42 -0.37 7.11
C TRP A 132 -10.75 -1.71 6.82
N PHE A 133 -10.39 -1.94 5.56
CA PHE A 133 -9.62 -3.10 5.13
C PHE A 133 -8.51 -2.66 4.18
N ASN A 134 -7.27 -3.03 4.52
CA ASN A 134 -6.13 -2.88 3.64
C ASN A 134 -5.26 -4.13 3.67
N LYS A 135 -4.83 -4.58 2.49
CA LYS A 135 -3.79 -5.59 2.32
C LYS A 135 -2.67 -5.03 1.47
N ILE A 136 -1.46 -4.99 2.03
CA ILE A 136 -0.27 -4.44 1.36
C ILE A 136 0.77 -5.54 1.21
N PHE A 137 1.25 -5.75 0.00
CA PHE A 137 2.38 -6.65 -0.30
C PHE A 137 3.67 -5.85 -0.43
N TYR A 138 4.76 -6.38 0.12
CA TYR A 138 6.07 -5.76 0.12
C TYR A 138 7.08 -6.69 -0.55
N LYS A 139 7.75 -6.21 -1.61
CA LYS A 139 8.81 -7.00 -2.27
C LYS A 139 10.00 -7.20 -1.35
N ASP A 140 10.31 -6.18 -0.55
CA ASP A 140 11.34 -6.23 0.49
C ASP A 140 10.71 -6.13 1.88
N LYS A 141 10.94 -7.16 2.71
CA LYS A 141 10.48 -7.21 4.10
C LYS A 141 11.04 -6.06 4.95
N ASN A 142 12.23 -5.54 4.64
CA ASN A 142 12.79 -4.42 5.39
C ASN A 142 11.96 -3.14 5.23
N GLN A 143 11.35 -2.94 4.05
CA GLN A 143 10.44 -1.80 3.84
C GLN A 143 9.21 -1.90 4.73
N TYR A 144 8.67 -3.10 4.95
CA TYR A 144 7.57 -3.30 5.89
C TYR A 144 7.98 -2.91 7.33
N ILE A 145 9.15 -3.37 7.79
CA ILE A 145 9.67 -3.05 9.13
C ILE A 145 9.81 -1.53 9.31
N ASP A 146 10.35 -0.84 8.30
CA ASP A 146 10.50 0.61 8.30
C ASP A 146 9.15 1.33 8.32
N VAL A 147 8.19 0.89 7.48
CA VAL A 147 6.84 1.45 7.43
C VAL A 147 6.16 1.31 8.77
N LEU A 148 6.21 0.12 9.39
CA LEU A 148 5.58 -0.13 10.68
C LEU A 148 6.17 0.76 11.79
N GLY A 149 7.50 0.85 11.87
CA GLY A 149 8.17 1.70 12.86
C GLY A 149 7.77 3.18 12.73
N ARG A 150 7.68 3.67 11.48
CA ARG A 150 7.27 5.05 11.18
C ARG A 150 5.79 5.30 11.42
N LEU A 151 4.92 4.35 11.09
CA LEU A 151 3.47 4.43 11.27
C LEU A 151 3.12 4.70 12.73
N ILE A 152 3.64 3.87 13.64
CA ILE A 152 3.40 4.03 15.08
C ILE A 152 3.97 5.35 15.60
N SER A 153 5.19 5.69 15.18
CA SER A 153 5.81 6.97 15.54
C SER A 153 4.97 8.17 15.08
N ASN A 154 4.43 8.12 13.86
CA ASN A 154 3.64 9.19 13.26
C ASN A 154 2.27 9.34 13.92
N LYS A 155 1.57 8.23 14.21
CA LYS A 155 0.29 8.28 14.94
C LYS A 155 0.49 8.85 16.35
N LEU A 156 1.55 8.47 17.06
CA LEU A 156 1.88 9.01 18.38
C LEU A 156 2.19 10.53 18.37
N LYS A 157 2.69 11.10 17.26
CA LYS A 157 2.96 12.55 17.15
C LYS A 157 1.68 13.39 17.26
N SER A 158 0.52 12.81 16.97
CA SER A 158 -0.76 13.50 17.19
C SER A 158 -1.06 13.75 18.67
N TYR A 159 -0.48 12.94 19.57
CA TYR A 159 -0.64 13.01 21.02
C TYR A 159 0.51 13.71 21.73
N ARG A 160 1.74 13.53 21.24
CA ARG A 160 2.95 14.06 21.89
C ARG A 160 3.87 14.75 20.88
N LYS A 161 4.25 15.99 21.18
CA LYS A 161 5.33 16.68 20.47
C LYS A 161 6.67 16.01 20.82
N ASN A 162 7.43 15.60 19.80
CA ASN A 162 8.73 14.91 19.91
C ASN A 162 8.66 13.41 20.26
N VAL A 163 7.97 12.62 19.45
CA VAL A 163 8.10 11.16 19.46
C VAL A 163 9.35 10.77 18.64
N PRO A 164 10.39 10.17 19.25
CA PRO A 164 11.54 9.68 18.50
C PRO A 164 11.10 8.56 17.54
N PRO A 165 11.78 8.38 16.41
CA PRO A 165 11.51 7.21 15.56
C PRO A 165 11.77 5.93 16.35
N LEU A 166 10.90 4.94 16.16
CA LEU A 166 11.15 3.60 16.68
C LEU A 166 12.44 3.02 16.07
N GLY A 167 13.24 2.36 16.91
CA GLY A 167 14.42 1.63 16.46
C GLY A 167 14.04 0.45 15.58
N GLN A 168 14.98 0.02 14.72
CA GLN A 168 14.78 -1.11 13.81
C GLN A 168 14.46 -2.41 14.58
N ASP A 169 15.11 -2.60 15.73
CA ASP A 169 14.87 -3.70 16.67
C ASP A 169 13.42 -3.75 17.18
N ILE A 170 12.83 -2.58 17.46
CA ILE A 170 11.41 -2.50 17.86
C ILE A 170 10.49 -2.82 16.67
N GLY A 171 10.82 -2.35 15.46
CA GLY A 171 10.08 -2.69 14.25
C GLY A 171 10.08 -4.19 13.95
N GLU A 172 11.21 -4.86 14.17
CA GLU A 172 11.34 -6.32 14.05
C GLU A 172 10.49 -7.06 15.08
N LEU A 173 10.47 -6.60 16.34
CA LEU A 173 9.62 -7.18 17.39
C LEU A 173 8.13 -7.00 17.07
N LEU A 174 7.71 -5.81 16.63
CA LEU A 174 6.34 -5.56 16.21
C LEU A 174 5.95 -6.46 15.02
N THR A 175 6.87 -6.65 14.07
CA THR A 175 6.68 -7.57 12.94
C THR A 175 6.49 -9.02 13.41
N LEU A 176 7.25 -9.45 14.42
CA LEU A 176 7.10 -10.78 15.00
C LEU A 176 5.72 -10.95 15.64
N PHE A 177 5.27 -10.00 16.45
CA PHE A 177 3.94 -10.04 17.07
C PHE A 177 2.81 -9.97 16.04
N ALA A 178 2.98 -9.20 14.97
CA ALA A 178 2.00 -9.10 13.90
C ALA A 178 1.74 -10.45 13.20
N LYS A 179 2.63 -11.46 13.28
CA LYS A 179 2.37 -12.79 12.68
C LYS A 179 1.14 -13.49 13.26
N ASP A 180 0.92 -13.34 14.57
CA ASP A 180 -0.25 -13.89 15.27
C ASP A 180 -1.38 -12.86 15.40
N GLY A 181 -1.21 -11.68 14.80
CA GLY A 181 -2.07 -10.53 14.94
C GLY A 181 -1.69 -9.64 16.13
N ILE A 182 -1.62 -8.34 15.89
CA ILE A 182 -1.39 -7.33 16.92
C ILE A 182 -2.49 -6.27 16.85
N LEU A 183 -2.97 -5.87 18.03
CA LEU A 183 -3.82 -4.70 18.22
C LEU A 183 -3.02 -3.66 18.99
N ILE A 184 -2.95 -2.45 18.44
CA ILE A 184 -2.27 -1.31 19.04
C ILE A 184 -3.34 -0.25 19.28
N ASP A 185 -3.56 0.06 20.54
CA ASP A 185 -4.41 1.17 20.97
C ASP A 185 -3.50 2.31 21.44
N LEU A 186 -3.63 3.48 20.79
CA LEU A 186 -2.77 4.63 21.05
C LEU A 186 -3.44 5.67 21.96
N TYR A 187 -4.55 5.32 22.61
CA TYR A 187 -5.32 6.17 23.53
C TYR A 187 -4.83 6.16 24.99
#